data_AF-A0A1C3UDA3-F1
#
_entry.id   AF-A0A1C3UDA3-F1
#
_cell.length_a   1.000
_cell.length_b   1.000
_cell.length_c   1.000
_cell.angle_alpha   90.00
_cell.angle_beta   90.00
_cell.angle_gamma   90.00
#
_symmetry.space_group_name_H-M   'P 1'
#
loop_
_entity.id
_entity.type
_entity.pdbx_description
1 polymer ?
#
loop_
_entity_poly.entity_id
_entity_poly.type
_entity_poly.pdbx_seq_one_letter_code
_entity_poly.pdbx_strand_id
1 'polypeptide(L)'
;MGIAVSGVIFDPIKDFDVSMLNRAFALRLEKIEGKFYPDTKPRFDPRNKGDFIVNLGDEHTCIMNAAVADDLLFENDLTSYHVLSREFPTVDRMIFFCLYDSGGSYGYSAFAHGELLRRKLYTVHEGHVENGTPLAVEEKWQPAILTDQEIIDEGFEDGDERRFFRHVTSGILADDTMVNSYVVDELLRAEYGWSPFDDGEPSEYGYYRTVESAPSVVPFEQEKARGSQPVPSSIKSFLRRWFQ
;
A
#
# COMPACT_ATOMS: atom_id res chain seq x y z
N MET A 1 4.92 -18.96 4.52
CA MET A 1 4.67 -18.08 3.36
C MET A 1 4.69 -16.67 3.90
N GLY A 2 5.55 -15.80 3.39
CA GLY A 2 5.57 -14.40 3.84
C GLY A 2 4.37 -13.63 3.28
N ILE A 3 3.88 -12.66 4.04
CA ILE A 3 2.84 -11.73 3.62
C ILE A 3 3.45 -10.70 2.67
N ALA A 4 2.71 -10.36 1.62
CA ALA A 4 3.06 -9.29 0.69
C ALA A 4 1.79 -8.50 0.37
N VAL A 5 1.49 -7.52 1.22
CA VAL A 5 0.28 -6.69 1.11
C VAL A 5 0.63 -5.23 1.26
N SER A 6 -0.05 -4.40 0.49
CA SER A 6 0.02 -2.95 0.59
C SER A 6 -1.29 -2.37 0.11
N GLY A 7 -1.58 -1.17 0.58
CA GLY A 7 -2.84 -0.54 0.29
C GLY A 7 -3.13 0.64 1.18
N VAL A 8 -4.41 0.94 1.30
CA VAL A 8 -4.93 2.01 2.13
C VAL A 8 -6.13 1.49 2.92
N ILE A 9 -6.22 1.88 4.19
CA ILE A 9 -7.39 1.66 5.03
C ILE A 9 -7.92 2.99 5.53
N PHE A 10 -9.25 3.10 5.62
CA PHE A 10 -9.95 4.29 6.08
C PHE A 10 -11.36 3.95 6.57
N ASP A 11 -12.06 4.97 7.07
CA ASP A 11 -13.44 4.86 7.57
C ASP A 11 -14.40 4.20 6.57
N PRO A 12 -15.43 3.48 7.04
CA PRO A 12 -16.31 2.71 6.18
C PRO A 12 -17.11 3.61 5.23
N ILE A 13 -17.17 3.22 3.95
CA ILE A 13 -17.94 3.93 2.93
C ILE A 13 -19.23 3.16 2.63
N LYS A 14 -20.38 3.82 2.86
CA LYS A 14 -21.71 3.21 2.67
C LYS A 14 -22.02 2.88 1.21
N ASP A 15 -21.60 3.74 0.29
CA ASP A 15 -21.96 3.67 -1.13
C ASP A 15 -20.73 3.41 -2.01
N PHE A 16 -19.88 2.44 -1.62
CA PHE A 16 -18.72 2.09 -2.43
C PHE A 16 -19.14 1.54 -3.80
N ASP A 17 -18.58 2.10 -4.86
CA ASP A 17 -18.78 1.66 -6.23
C ASP A 17 -17.42 1.58 -6.94
N VAL A 18 -17.17 0.50 -7.69
CA VAL A 18 -15.89 0.28 -8.40
C VAL A 18 -15.55 1.41 -9.37
N SER A 19 -16.54 2.16 -9.88
CA SER A 19 -16.32 3.34 -10.70
C SER A 19 -15.51 4.42 -9.99
N MET A 20 -15.53 4.47 -8.64
CA MET A 20 -14.67 5.35 -7.85
C MET A 20 -13.19 4.99 -8.06
N LEU A 21 -12.84 3.71 -8.00
CA LEU A 21 -11.48 3.25 -8.31
C LEU A 21 -11.11 3.46 -9.77
N ASN A 22 -12.05 3.24 -10.69
CA ASN A 22 -11.84 3.50 -12.12
C ASN A 22 -11.51 4.96 -12.39
N ARG A 23 -12.18 5.90 -11.71
CA ARG A 23 -11.89 7.34 -11.81
C ARG A 23 -10.59 7.72 -11.10
N ALA A 24 -10.33 7.18 -9.91
CA ALA A 24 -9.12 7.47 -9.14
C ALA A 24 -7.85 7.08 -9.91
N PHE A 25 -7.83 5.89 -10.52
CA PHE A 25 -6.64 5.31 -11.14
C PHE A 25 -6.68 5.30 -12.66
N ALA A 26 -7.71 5.89 -13.29
CA ALA A 26 -7.94 5.87 -14.73
C ALA A 26 -7.90 4.45 -15.33
N LEU A 27 -8.56 3.51 -14.63
CA LEU A 27 -8.65 2.10 -14.99
C LEU A 27 -10.06 1.71 -15.40
N ARG A 28 -10.18 0.53 -16.01
CA ARG A 28 -11.45 -0.16 -16.21
C ARG A 28 -11.42 -1.49 -15.47
N LEU A 29 -11.74 -1.44 -14.19
CA LEU A 29 -11.86 -2.57 -13.30
C LEU A 29 -13.23 -3.22 -13.43
N GLU A 30 -13.25 -4.54 -13.50
CA GLU A 30 -14.44 -5.37 -13.40
C GLU A 30 -14.29 -6.32 -12.21
N LYS A 31 -15.40 -6.57 -11.49
CA LYS A 31 -15.40 -7.51 -10.37
C LYS A 31 -15.24 -8.92 -10.92
N ILE A 32 -14.32 -9.69 -10.36
CA ILE A 32 -14.15 -11.10 -10.70
C ILE A 32 -14.88 -11.96 -9.67
N GLU A 33 -15.74 -12.87 -10.13
CA GLU A 33 -16.43 -13.82 -9.26
C GLU A 33 -15.58 -15.07 -9.02
N GLY A 34 -15.49 -15.49 -7.76
CA GLY A 34 -14.77 -16.70 -7.33
C GLY A 34 -13.37 -16.41 -6.78
N LYS A 35 -13.03 -17.10 -5.68
CA LYS A 35 -11.68 -17.12 -5.10
C LYS A 35 -10.71 -17.78 -6.09
N PHE A 36 -10.23 -17.05 -7.08
CA PHE A 36 -9.34 -17.62 -8.10
C PHE A 36 -7.88 -17.61 -7.62
N TYR A 37 -7.46 -18.73 -7.04
CA TYR A 37 -6.09 -19.20 -7.03
C TYR A 37 -6.15 -20.72 -7.24
N PRO A 38 -5.55 -21.37 -8.29
CA PRO A 38 -4.44 -20.94 -9.16
C PRO A 38 -4.47 -21.33 -10.66
N ASP A 39 -5.58 -21.79 -11.28
CA ASP A 39 -5.48 -22.48 -12.60
C ASP A 39 -5.84 -21.68 -13.86
N THR A 40 -6.22 -20.40 -13.74
CA THR A 40 -6.41 -19.53 -14.91
C THR A 40 -5.28 -18.51 -14.99
N LYS A 41 -4.45 -18.59 -16.04
CA LYS A 41 -3.50 -17.54 -16.37
C LYS A 41 -4.25 -16.35 -17.00
N PRO A 42 -3.94 -15.10 -16.60
CA PRO A 42 -3.00 -14.70 -15.55
C PRO A 42 -3.60 -14.82 -14.13
N ARG A 43 -2.80 -15.28 -13.15
CA ARG A 43 -3.16 -15.39 -11.72
C ARG A 43 -3.43 -14.00 -11.14
N PHE A 44 -4.46 -13.86 -10.29
CA PHE A 44 -4.74 -12.63 -9.55
C PHE A 44 -3.61 -12.30 -8.57
N ASP A 45 -3.10 -11.08 -8.61
CA ASP A 45 -2.00 -10.66 -7.75
C ASP A 45 -2.08 -9.16 -7.46
N PRO A 46 -2.42 -8.73 -6.23
CA PRO A 46 -2.59 -7.32 -5.89
C PRO A 46 -1.31 -6.47 -5.99
N ARG A 47 -0.16 -7.10 -6.27
CA ARG A 47 1.08 -6.40 -6.64
C ARG A 47 1.05 -5.88 -8.08
N ASN A 48 0.16 -6.39 -8.92
CA ASN A 48 -0.06 -5.86 -10.25
C ASN A 48 -0.93 -4.60 -10.19
N LYS A 49 -0.58 -3.55 -10.95
CA LYS A 49 -1.33 -2.28 -10.98
C LYS A 49 -2.82 -2.41 -11.37
N GLY A 50 -3.23 -3.55 -11.92
CA GLY A 50 -4.60 -3.80 -12.37
C GLY A 50 -5.42 -4.73 -11.49
N ASP A 51 -4.88 -5.28 -10.40
CA ASP A 51 -5.56 -6.27 -9.56
C ASP A 51 -5.80 -5.67 -8.16
N PHE A 52 -7.04 -5.43 -7.78
CA PHE A 52 -7.42 -4.79 -6.52
C PHE A 52 -8.22 -5.74 -5.65
N ILE A 53 -7.86 -5.81 -4.36
CA ILE A 53 -8.72 -6.42 -3.35
C ILE A 53 -9.32 -5.28 -2.53
N VAL A 54 -10.64 -5.30 -2.35
CA VAL A 54 -11.35 -4.31 -1.53
C VAL A 54 -12.10 -5.04 -0.43
N ASN A 55 -11.80 -4.70 0.82
CA ASN A 55 -12.61 -5.08 1.97
C ASN A 55 -13.60 -3.97 2.29
N LEU A 56 -14.87 -4.31 2.41
CA LEU A 56 -15.93 -3.40 2.84
C LEU A 56 -16.53 -3.96 4.14
N GLY A 57 -15.95 -3.57 5.26
CA GLY A 57 -16.43 -3.94 6.59
C GLY A 57 -17.30 -2.85 7.21
N ASP A 58 -17.96 -3.19 8.33
CA ASP A 58 -18.76 -2.24 9.10
C ASP A 58 -17.91 -1.13 9.73
N GLU A 59 -16.64 -1.43 10.05
CA GLU A 59 -15.73 -0.53 10.77
C GLU A 59 -14.67 0.12 9.86
N HIS A 60 -14.47 -0.39 8.64
CA HIS A 60 -13.45 0.13 7.73
C HIS A 60 -13.70 -0.24 6.27
N THR A 61 -13.08 0.53 5.38
CA THR A 61 -12.84 0.15 3.99
C THR A 61 -11.33 0.02 3.78
N CYS A 62 -10.90 -1.13 3.24
CA CYS A 62 -9.49 -1.39 2.94
C CYS A 62 -9.33 -1.72 1.45
N ILE A 63 -8.50 -0.96 0.74
CA ILE A 63 -8.18 -1.21 -0.67
C ILE A 63 -6.72 -1.65 -0.72
N MET A 64 -6.50 -2.91 -1.09
CA MET A 64 -5.17 -3.52 -1.22
C MET A 64 -4.77 -3.60 -2.69
N ASN A 65 -3.72 -2.85 -3.04
CA ASN A 65 -3.03 -2.86 -4.32
C ASN A 65 -1.70 -2.10 -4.19
N ALA A 66 -0.63 -2.63 -4.77
CA ALA A 66 0.70 -1.99 -4.73
C ALA A 66 0.73 -0.56 -5.29
N ALA A 67 0.03 -0.31 -6.41
CA ALA A 67 -0.02 1.02 -7.02
C ALA A 67 -0.78 2.07 -6.17
N VAL A 68 -1.52 1.65 -5.14
CA VAL A 68 -2.22 2.56 -4.23
C VAL A 68 -1.24 3.19 -3.23
N ALA A 69 -0.30 2.39 -2.72
CA ALA A 69 0.52 2.78 -1.58
C ALA A 69 2.00 2.95 -1.92
N ASP A 70 2.55 2.20 -2.87
CA ASP A 70 4.00 2.11 -3.05
C ASP A 70 4.61 3.45 -3.48
N ASP A 71 4.07 4.12 -4.49
CA ASP A 71 4.59 5.41 -4.95
C ASP A 71 4.57 6.46 -3.81
N LEU A 72 3.56 6.41 -2.94
CA LEU A 72 3.48 7.27 -1.76
C LEU A 72 4.51 6.90 -0.70
N LEU A 73 4.65 5.61 -0.39
CA LEU A 73 5.50 5.13 0.70
C LEU A 73 6.99 5.19 0.35
N PHE A 74 7.36 4.79 -0.86
CA PHE A 74 8.76 4.67 -1.30
C PHE A 74 9.24 5.94 -2.02
N GLU A 75 8.40 6.59 -2.83
CA GLU A 75 8.80 7.76 -3.64
C GLU A 75 8.27 9.09 -3.07
N ASN A 76 7.43 9.06 -2.03
CA ASN A 76 6.75 10.23 -1.48
C ASN A 76 5.85 10.95 -2.51
N ASP A 77 5.31 10.22 -3.48
CA ASP A 77 4.33 10.74 -4.44
C ASP A 77 2.93 10.74 -3.81
N LEU A 78 2.39 11.93 -3.56
CA LEU A 78 1.07 12.11 -2.96
C LEU A 78 -0.09 11.94 -3.95
N THR A 79 0.16 11.56 -5.21
CA THR A 79 -0.88 11.39 -6.23
C THR A 79 -2.00 10.46 -5.77
N SER A 80 -1.65 9.27 -5.25
CA SER A 80 -2.64 8.31 -4.75
C SER A 80 -3.48 8.87 -3.60
N TYR A 81 -2.86 9.61 -2.68
CA TYR A 81 -3.60 10.30 -1.61
C TYR A 81 -4.60 11.31 -2.18
N HIS A 82 -4.16 12.20 -3.07
CA HIS A 82 -5.01 13.24 -3.62
C HIS A 82 -6.17 12.73 -4.47
N VAL A 83 -5.97 11.66 -5.26
CA VAL A 83 -7.06 11.08 -6.06
C VAL A 83 -8.07 10.39 -5.15
N LEU A 84 -7.62 9.66 -4.12
CA LEU A 84 -8.52 8.98 -3.19
C LEU A 84 -9.26 9.97 -2.28
N SER A 85 -8.59 11.01 -1.76
CA SER A 85 -9.26 12.04 -0.95
C SER A 85 -10.34 12.79 -1.74
N ARG A 86 -10.18 12.89 -3.07
CA ARG A 86 -11.19 13.49 -3.95
C ARG A 86 -12.38 12.56 -4.20
N GLU A 87 -12.12 11.27 -4.41
CA GLU A 87 -13.20 10.28 -4.61
C GLU A 87 -13.95 9.97 -3.30
N PHE A 88 -13.29 10.14 -2.15
CA PHE A 88 -13.83 9.86 -0.82
C PHE A 88 -13.80 11.12 0.08
N PRO A 89 -14.57 12.17 -0.26
CA PRO A 89 -14.47 13.48 0.40
C PRO A 89 -14.97 13.50 1.84
N THR A 90 -15.70 12.47 2.28
CA THR A 90 -16.19 12.32 3.65
C THR A 90 -15.22 11.56 4.55
N VAL A 91 -14.13 11.01 3.99
CA VAL A 91 -13.12 10.29 4.73
C VAL A 91 -12.12 11.28 5.28
N ASP A 92 -12.13 11.44 6.60
CA ASP A 92 -11.21 12.36 7.29
C ASP A 92 -9.84 11.72 7.52
N ARG A 93 -9.75 10.39 7.60
CA ARG A 93 -8.51 9.69 7.94
C ARG A 93 -8.19 8.58 6.95
N MET A 94 -6.93 8.51 6.51
CA MET A 94 -6.42 7.46 5.62
C MET A 94 -5.07 6.97 6.10
N ILE A 95 -4.87 5.65 6.16
CA ILE A 95 -3.58 5.04 6.47
C ILE A 95 -3.16 4.22 5.27
N PHE A 96 -2.14 4.68 4.56
CA PHE A 96 -1.44 3.91 3.54
C PHE A 96 -0.43 3.01 4.23
N PHE A 97 -0.31 1.74 3.84
CA PHE A 97 0.56 0.79 4.49
C PHE A 97 1.20 -0.19 3.50
N CYS A 98 2.33 -0.77 3.90
CA CYS A 98 2.93 -1.93 3.27
C CYS A 98 3.49 -2.90 4.32
N LEU A 99 3.35 -4.19 4.03
CA LEU A 99 3.93 -5.30 4.77
C LEU A 99 4.44 -6.31 3.72
N TYR A 100 5.73 -6.22 3.42
CA TYR A 100 6.41 -7.04 2.42
C TYR A 100 7.47 -7.91 3.10
N ASP A 101 7.06 -9.05 3.65
CA ASP A 101 7.95 -9.97 4.39
C ASP A 101 9.14 -10.42 3.52
N SER A 102 8.87 -10.78 2.26
CA SER A 102 9.93 -11.26 1.35
C SER A 102 10.92 -10.18 0.93
N GLY A 103 10.50 -8.91 0.99
CA GLY A 103 11.34 -7.76 0.65
C GLY A 103 11.90 -7.04 1.87
N GLY A 104 11.50 -7.45 3.08
CA GLY A 104 11.86 -6.78 4.33
C GLY A 104 11.47 -5.29 4.32
N SER A 105 10.29 -4.97 3.81
CA SER A 105 9.80 -3.58 3.75
C SER A 105 8.48 -3.46 4.49
N TYR A 106 8.44 -2.58 5.49
CA TYR A 106 7.27 -2.36 6.34
C TYR A 106 7.11 -0.88 6.59
N GLY A 107 5.91 -0.37 6.45
CA GLY A 107 5.71 1.06 6.67
C GLY A 107 4.28 1.50 6.54
N TYR A 108 4.06 2.74 6.91
CA TYR A 108 2.79 3.41 6.78
C TYR A 108 2.94 4.92 6.60
N SER A 109 1.90 5.54 6.08
CA SER A 109 1.68 6.99 6.09
C SER A 109 0.25 7.28 6.49
N ALA A 110 0.09 7.93 7.63
CA ALA A 110 -1.19 8.30 8.21
C ALA A 110 -1.51 9.76 7.90
N PHE A 111 -2.66 9.98 7.28
CA PHE A 111 -3.22 11.30 7.00
C PHE A 111 -4.49 11.50 7.81
N ALA A 112 -4.70 12.72 8.32
CA ALA A 112 -5.96 13.16 8.91
C ALA A 112 -6.29 14.58 8.48
N HIS A 113 -7.55 14.84 8.15
CA HIS A 113 -8.08 16.16 7.77
C HIS A 113 -7.25 16.89 6.70
N GLY A 114 -6.72 16.17 5.70
CA GLY A 114 -5.92 16.79 4.65
C GLY A 114 -4.40 16.79 4.90
N GLU A 115 -3.95 16.43 6.10
CA GLU A 115 -2.56 16.62 6.54
C GLU A 115 -1.86 15.30 6.85
N LEU A 116 -0.57 15.21 6.52
CA LEU A 116 0.28 14.08 6.91
C LEU A 116 0.58 14.18 8.41
N LEU A 117 0.11 13.21 9.19
CA LEU A 117 0.38 13.13 10.63
C LEU A 117 1.73 12.47 10.91
N ARG A 118 1.95 11.31 10.29
CA ARG A 118 3.11 10.47 10.52
C ARG A 118 3.38 9.60 9.30
N ARG A 119 4.64 9.57 8.86
CA ARG A 119 5.16 8.61 7.89
C ARG A 119 6.31 7.86 8.54
N LYS A 120 6.31 6.55 8.37
CA LYS A 120 7.38 5.66 8.76
C LYS A 120 7.50 4.54 7.74
N LEU A 121 8.68 4.37 7.16
CA LEU A 121 8.99 3.27 6.27
C LEU A 121 10.34 2.69 6.70
N TYR A 122 10.38 1.39 6.86
CA TYR A 122 11.60 0.61 7.00
C TYR A 122 11.77 -0.25 5.76
N THR A 123 12.98 -0.25 5.20
CA THR A 123 13.41 -1.24 4.21
C THR A 123 14.77 -1.82 4.62
N VAL A 124 14.96 -3.13 4.45
CA VAL A 124 16.23 -3.81 4.83
C VAL A 124 17.46 -3.17 4.17
N HIS A 125 17.33 -2.58 2.98
CA HIS A 125 18.46 -2.03 2.23
C HIS A 125 18.67 -0.52 2.40
N GLU A 126 17.62 0.25 2.71
CA GLU A 126 17.71 1.72 2.81
C GLU A 126 17.53 2.22 4.25
N GLY A 127 17.11 1.34 5.18
CA GLY A 127 16.89 1.67 6.58
C GLY A 127 15.57 2.37 6.81
N HIS A 128 15.56 3.34 7.73
CA HIS A 128 14.36 4.04 8.18
C HIS A 128 14.19 5.40 7.50
N VAL A 129 12.98 5.66 6.99
CA VAL A 129 12.50 6.96 6.54
C VAL A 129 11.32 7.37 7.42
N GLU A 130 11.49 8.43 8.18
CA GLU A 130 10.48 8.88 9.15
C GLU A 130 10.18 10.39 9.02
N ASN A 131 8.92 10.77 9.18
CA ASN A 131 8.46 12.16 9.21
C ASN A 131 7.23 12.31 10.12
N GLY A 132 7.16 13.40 10.88
CA GLY A 132 6.06 13.65 11.84
C GLY A 132 6.31 12.99 13.21
N THR A 133 5.39 13.23 14.15
CA THR A 133 5.50 12.75 15.53
C THR A 133 5.15 11.26 15.60
N PRO A 134 5.94 10.43 16.30
CA PRO A 134 5.61 9.01 16.52
C PRO A 134 4.19 8.83 17.05
N LEU A 135 3.49 7.81 16.54
CA LEU A 135 2.17 7.44 17.06
C LEU A 135 2.31 6.60 18.34
N ALA A 136 1.25 6.57 19.15
CA ALA A 136 1.24 5.85 20.43
C ALA A 136 1.57 4.35 20.30
N VAL A 137 1.26 3.73 19.15
CA VAL A 137 1.61 2.34 18.85
C VAL A 137 3.13 2.14 18.71
N GLU A 138 3.88 3.14 18.24
CA GLU A 138 5.33 3.08 18.15
C GLU A 138 5.98 3.17 19.52
N GLU A 139 5.44 4.01 20.41
CA GLU A 139 5.99 4.24 21.75
C GLU A 139 5.96 3.00 22.65
N LYS A 140 5.15 2.00 22.30
CA LYS A 140 5.12 0.71 23.02
C LYS A 140 6.37 -0.13 22.79
N TRP A 141 7.13 0.14 21.74
CA TRP A 141 8.32 -0.62 21.37
C TRP A 141 9.58 0.15 21.79
N GLN A 142 10.24 -0.35 22.84
CA GLN A 142 11.42 0.31 23.42
C GLN A 142 12.68 -0.45 23.03
N PRO A 143 13.79 0.25 22.74
CA PRO A 143 15.09 -0.40 22.54
C PRO A 143 15.43 -1.33 23.70
N ALA A 144 15.85 -2.55 23.39
CA ALA A 144 16.12 -3.59 24.35
C ALA A 144 17.60 -3.96 24.36
N ILE A 145 18.12 -4.20 25.56
CA ILE A 145 19.40 -4.87 25.77
C ILE A 145 19.07 -6.34 26.00
N LEU A 146 19.69 -7.23 25.21
CA LEU A 146 19.49 -8.66 25.32
C LEU A 146 20.18 -9.23 26.57
N THR A 147 19.56 -10.23 27.18
CA THR A 147 20.20 -11.06 28.20
C THR A 147 21.16 -12.08 27.57
N ASP A 148 22.09 -12.64 28.35
CA ASP A 148 23.02 -13.67 27.86
C ASP A 148 22.30 -14.86 27.21
N GLN A 149 21.14 -15.25 27.75
CA GLN A 149 20.33 -16.33 27.18
C GLN A 149 19.69 -15.93 25.86
N GLU A 150 19.14 -14.72 25.75
CA GLU A 150 18.55 -14.21 24.50
C GLU A 150 19.61 -14.05 23.40
N ILE A 151 20.84 -13.65 23.75
CA ILE A 151 21.97 -13.60 22.80
C ILE A 151 22.26 -14.99 22.22
N ILE A 152 22.25 -16.03 23.07
CA ILE A 152 22.42 -17.42 22.63
C ILE A 152 21.25 -17.88 21.76
N ASP A 153 20.02 -17.57 22.18
CA ASP A 153 18.80 -18.01 21.48
C ASP A 153 18.66 -17.34 20.10
N GLU A 154 19.04 -16.07 19.97
CA GLU A 154 19.05 -15.31 18.72
C GLU A 154 20.28 -15.58 17.84
N GLY A 155 21.20 -16.43 18.31
CA GLY A 155 22.38 -16.86 17.57
C GLY A 155 23.31 -15.71 17.20
N PHE A 156 23.56 -14.79 18.13
CA PHE A 156 24.41 -13.63 17.89
C PHE A 156 25.86 -14.06 17.59
N GLU A 157 26.44 -13.52 16.52
CA GLU A 157 27.85 -13.72 16.16
C GLU A 157 28.66 -12.44 16.46
N ASP A 158 29.98 -12.57 16.66
CA ASP A 158 30.87 -11.43 16.87
C ASP A 158 30.77 -10.44 15.68
N GLY A 159 30.35 -9.21 15.96
CA GLY A 159 30.18 -8.16 14.96
C GLY A 159 28.75 -7.97 14.45
N ASP A 160 27.78 -8.67 15.03
CA ASP A 160 26.36 -8.45 14.76
C ASP A 160 25.88 -7.09 15.33
N GLU A 161 25.30 -6.26 14.47
CA GLU A 161 24.81 -4.91 14.78
C GLU A 161 23.28 -4.84 14.86
N ARG A 162 22.59 -5.99 14.87
CA ARG A 162 21.12 -6.04 14.97
C ARG A 162 20.63 -5.32 16.22
N ARG A 163 19.64 -4.46 16.01
CA ARG A 163 18.93 -3.75 17.09
C ARG A 163 17.68 -4.52 17.45
N PHE A 164 17.42 -4.61 18.75
CA PHE A 164 16.23 -5.27 19.27
C PHE A 164 15.36 -4.29 20.04
N PHE A 165 14.07 -4.57 20.01
CA PHE A 165 13.02 -3.81 20.66
C PHE A 165 12.17 -4.75 21.49
N ARG A 166 11.74 -4.28 22.66
CA ARG A 166 10.83 -5.00 23.53
C ARG A 166 9.54 -4.22 23.68
N HIS A 167 8.42 -4.89 23.45
CA HIS A 167 7.11 -4.32 23.68
C HIS A 167 6.87 -4.18 25.19
N VAL A 168 6.53 -2.98 25.66
CA VAL A 168 6.42 -2.65 27.10
C VAL A 168 5.35 -3.46 27.85
N THR A 169 4.22 -3.77 27.19
CA THR A 169 3.12 -4.51 27.82
C THR A 169 3.25 -6.03 27.66
N SER A 170 3.48 -6.54 26.45
CA SER A 170 3.52 -7.99 26.18
C SER A 170 4.88 -8.64 26.49
N GLY A 171 5.96 -7.84 26.57
CA GLY A 171 7.32 -8.35 26.75
C GLY A 171 7.93 -8.99 25.51
N ILE A 172 7.20 -9.03 24.39
CA ILE A 172 7.67 -9.58 23.11
C ILE A 172 8.96 -8.86 22.68
N LEU A 173 9.97 -9.65 22.34
CA LEU A 173 11.22 -9.19 21.76
C LEU A 173 11.13 -9.30 20.24
N ALA A 174 11.58 -8.27 19.54
CA ALA A 174 11.61 -8.23 18.08
C ALA A 174 12.89 -7.54 17.60
N ASP A 175 13.47 -8.00 16.50
CA ASP A 175 14.52 -7.25 15.81
C ASP A 175 13.94 -6.03 15.07
N ASP A 176 14.84 -5.19 14.53
CA ASP A 176 14.47 -3.98 13.79
C ASP A 176 13.60 -4.26 12.55
N THR A 177 13.68 -5.45 11.95
CA THR A 177 12.83 -5.81 10.80
C THR A 177 11.42 -6.14 11.29
N MET A 178 11.31 -7.03 12.27
CA MET A 178 10.04 -7.53 12.80
C MET A 178 9.26 -6.47 13.58
N VAL A 179 9.94 -5.58 14.32
CA VAL A 179 9.27 -4.52 15.08
C VAL A 179 8.46 -3.60 14.16
N ASN A 180 8.95 -3.30 12.96
CA ASN A 180 8.22 -2.44 12.03
C ASN A 180 6.96 -3.11 11.48
N SER A 181 7.00 -4.44 11.27
CA SER A 181 5.82 -5.22 10.93
C SER A 181 4.77 -5.18 12.05
N TYR A 182 5.20 -5.39 13.30
CA TYR A 182 4.29 -5.30 14.45
C TYR A 182 3.71 -3.91 14.67
N VAL A 183 4.50 -2.85 14.48
CA VAL A 183 4.01 -1.47 14.59
C VAL A 183 2.91 -1.19 13.57
N VAL A 184 3.06 -1.65 12.33
CA VAL A 184 2.02 -1.49 11.30
C VAL A 184 0.78 -2.30 11.66
N ASP A 185 0.93 -3.56 12.08
CA ASP A 185 -0.21 -4.39 12.52
C ASP A 185 -0.98 -3.75 13.69
N GLU A 186 -0.26 -3.33 14.73
CA GLU A 186 -0.85 -2.69 15.89
C GLU A 186 -1.55 -1.38 15.55
N LEU A 187 -1.00 -0.60 14.61
CA LEU A 187 -1.65 0.62 14.12
C LEU A 187 -3.00 0.31 13.48
N LEU A 188 -3.03 -0.65 12.56
CA LEU A 188 -4.23 -1.02 11.82
C LEU A 188 -5.30 -1.61 12.75
N ARG A 189 -4.88 -2.43 13.73
CA ARG A 189 -5.78 -2.97 14.76
C ARG A 189 -6.33 -1.88 15.68
N ALA A 190 -5.48 -0.95 16.12
CA ALA A 190 -5.88 0.10 17.04
C ALA A 190 -6.86 1.09 16.41
N GLU A 191 -6.68 1.41 15.13
CA GLU A 191 -7.49 2.41 14.42
C GLU A 191 -8.75 1.81 13.79
N TYR A 192 -8.67 0.58 13.26
CA TYR A 192 -9.74 0.00 12.43
C TYR A 192 -10.15 -1.43 12.81
N GLY A 193 -9.58 -1.99 13.89
CA GLY A 193 -9.84 -3.36 14.30
C GLY A 193 -9.43 -4.41 13.26
N TRP A 194 -8.56 -4.04 12.31
CA TRP A 194 -8.19 -4.87 11.17
C TRP A 194 -6.72 -5.27 11.22
N SER A 195 -6.43 -6.48 10.74
CA SER A 195 -5.07 -6.98 10.57
C SER A 195 -4.95 -7.78 9.28
N PRO A 196 -3.87 -7.59 8.52
CA PRO A 196 -3.54 -8.41 7.36
C PRO A 196 -3.04 -9.82 7.74
N PHE A 197 -2.71 -10.05 9.00
CA PHE A 197 -2.32 -11.36 9.55
C PHE A 197 -3.53 -12.18 10.00
N ASP A 198 -4.71 -11.57 10.14
CA ASP A 198 -5.91 -12.29 10.50
C ASP A 198 -6.44 -13.02 9.27
N ASP A 199 -6.73 -14.32 9.41
CA ASP A 199 -7.42 -15.13 8.40
C ASP A 199 -8.90 -14.70 8.33
N GLY A 200 -9.17 -13.48 7.86
CA GLY A 200 -10.52 -12.99 7.62
C GLY A 200 -11.26 -13.89 6.64
N GLU A 201 -12.57 -14.06 6.83
CA GLU A 201 -13.37 -14.85 5.88
C GLU A 201 -13.35 -14.18 4.50
N PRO A 202 -12.91 -14.86 3.42
CA PRO A 202 -12.76 -14.18 2.14
C PRO A 202 -14.09 -13.81 1.44
N SER A 203 -15.22 -14.00 2.10
CA SER A 203 -16.57 -13.59 1.67
C SER A 203 -16.76 -12.06 1.73
N GLU A 204 -15.98 -11.36 2.55
CA GLU A 204 -16.05 -9.89 2.70
C GLU A 204 -15.21 -9.13 1.65
N TYR A 205 -14.30 -9.83 0.96
CA TYR A 205 -13.44 -9.23 -0.07
C TYR A 205 -14.08 -9.22 -1.47
N GLY A 206 -14.12 -8.04 -2.07
CA GLY A 206 -14.31 -7.86 -3.51
C GLY A 206 -12.98 -7.90 -4.25
N TYR A 207 -12.88 -8.75 -5.26
CA TYR A 207 -11.71 -8.83 -6.14
C TYR A 207 -12.03 -8.16 -7.47
N TYR A 208 -11.16 -7.27 -7.93
CA TYR A 208 -11.37 -6.47 -9.15
C TYR A 208 -10.14 -6.50 -10.03
N ARG A 209 -10.33 -6.64 -11.34
CA ARG A 209 -9.24 -6.72 -12.31
C ARG A 209 -9.47 -5.78 -13.47
N THR A 210 -8.40 -5.14 -13.94
CA THR A 210 -8.43 -4.34 -15.17
C THR A 210 -8.73 -5.23 -16.36
N VAL A 211 -9.74 -4.86 -17.13
CA VAL A 211 -10.01 -5.47 -18.43
C VAL A 211 -9.20 -4.72 -19.47
N GLU A 212 -8.27 -5.42 -20.12
CA GLU A 212 -7.62 -4.88 -21.31
C GLU A 212 -8.72 -4.52 -22.31
N SER A 213 -8.84 -3.23 -22.64
CA SER A 213 -9.57 -2.85 -23.84
C SER A 213 -8.88 -3.57 -24.99
N ALA A 214 -9.61 -4.43 -25.71
CA ALA A 214 -9.12 -5.04 -26.94
C ALA A 214 -8.40 -3.95 -27.74
N PRO A 215 -7.16 -4.18 -28.23
CA PRO A 215 -6.48 -3.18 -29.05
C PRO A 215 -7.47 -2.80 -30.14
N SER A 216 -7.83 -1.52 -30.20
CA SER A 216 -8.72 -1.04 -31.25
C SER A 216 -8.08 -1.47 -32.56
N VAL A 217 -8.65 -2.48 -33.21
CA VAL A 217 -8.26 -2.86 -34.56
C VAL A 217 -8.71 -1.69 -35.40
N VAL A 218 -7.85 -0.69 -35.53
CA VAL A 218 -8.01 0.35 -36.53
C VAL A 218 -7.99 -0.43 -37.85
N PRO A 219 -9.08 -0.43 -38.64
CA PRO A 219 -9.04 -1.07 -39.94
C PRO A 219 -7.86 -0.47 -40.70
N PHE A 220 -6.94 -1.33 -41.08
CA PHE A 220 -5.76 -0.97 -41.86
C PHE A 220 -6.24 -0.62 -43.27
N GLU A 221 -6.79 0.59 -43.44
CA GLU A 221 -6.94 1.18 -44.76
C GLU A 221 -5.53 1.60 -45.23
N GLN A 222 -4.96 0.76 -46.10
CA GLN A 222 -3.88 1.19 -46.96
C GLN A 222 -4.41 2.28 -47.89
N GLU A 223 -3.88 3.50 -47.81
CA GLU A 223 -3.40 4.21 -49.00
C GLU A 223 -2.53 5.44 -48.69
N LYS A 224 -1.24 5.29 -49.05
CA LYS A 224 -0.35 6.24 -49.73
C LYS A 224 -0.61 7.77 -49.62
N ALA A 225 0.41 8.42 -49.05
CA ALA A 225 1.25 9.46 -49.67
C ALA A 225 1.26 10.85 -48.98
N ARG A 226 2.48 11.18 -48.51
CA ARG A 226 3.12 12.51 -48.42
C ARG A 226 2.42 13.61 -47.60
N GLY A 227 2.99 13.86 -46.42
CA GLY A 227 2.89 15.13 -45.73
C GLY A 227 3.72 15.09 -44.45
N SER A 228 4.68 16.00 -44.33
CA SER A 228 5.61 16.22 -43.22
C SER A 228 5.00 16.14 -41.81
N GLN A 229 5.70 15.45 -40.90
CA GLN A 229 5.40 15.37 -39.47
C GLN A 229 5.42 16.76 -38.79
N PRO A 230 4.46 17.06 -37.90
CA PRO A 230 4.75 17.87 -36.72
C PRO A 230 5.16 16.95 -35.57
N VAL A 231 6.28 17.29 -34.94
CA VAL A 231 6.82 16.65 -33.75
C VAL A 231 5.78 16.71 -32.62
N PRO A 232 5.49 15.62 -31.88
CA PRO A 232 4.59 15.67 -30.74
C PRO A 232 5.24 16.51 -29.63
N SER A 233 4.59 17.62 -29.32
CA SER A 233 4.95 18.50 -28.22
C SER A 233 4.84 17.73 -26.90
N SER A 234 5.97 17.48 -26.23
CA SER A 234 6.00 16.81 -24.93
C SER A 234 5.10 17.49 -23.91
N ILE A 235 4.57 16.74 -22.95
CA ILE A 235 3.78 17.21 -21.79
C ILE A 235 4.45 18.39 -21.05
N LYS A 236 5.79 18.52 -21.13
CA LYS A 236 6.53 19.68 -20.58
C LYS A 236 6.18 21.01 -21.24
N SER A 237 5.66 21.00 -22.47
CA SER A 237 5.20 22.21 -23.18
C SER A 237 3.79 22.66 -22.77
N PHE A 238 2.98 21.74 -22.23
CA PHE A 238 1.64 22.05 -21.72
C PHE A 238 1.69 22.77 -20.36
N LEU A 239 2.61 22.36 -19.47
CA LEU A 239 2.71 22.93 -18.12
C LEU A 239 3.33 24.33 -18.05
N ARG A 240 4.06 24.79 -19.07
CA ARG A 240 4.63 26.16 -19.10
C ARG A 240 3.61 27.26 -19.44
N ARG A 241 2.39 26.90 -19.87
CA ARG A 241 1.37 27.86 -20.31
C ARG A 241 0.40 28.29 -19.20
N TRP A 242 0.48 27.67 -18.02
CA TRP A 242 -0.46 27.90 -16.90
C TRP A 242 0.16 28.58 -15.67
N PHE A 243 1.47 28.83 -15.67
CA PHE A 243 2.18 29.51 -14.58
C PHE A 243 2.86 30.81 -15.05
N GLN A 244 2.14 31.65 -15.80
CA GLN A 244 2.48 33.06 -15.98
C GLN A 244 1.43 33.93 -15.30
#